data_AF-P0C8E5-F1
#
_entry.id   AF-P0C8E5-F1
#
_cell.length_a   1.000
_cell.length_b   1.000
_cell.length_c   1.000
_cell.angle_alpha   90.00
_cell.angle_beta   90.00
_cell.angle_gamma   90.00
#
_symmetry.space_group_name_H-M   'P 1'
#
loop_
_entity.id
_entity.type
_entity.pdbx_description
1 polymer ?
#
loop_
_entity_poly.entity_id
_entity_poly.type
_entity_poly.pdbx_seq_one_letter_code
_entity_poly.pdbx_strand_id
1 'polypeptide(L)'
;MASQFASNSLLVLGAYGIIGFLYLVVIPLFLYFWMNIRWNFMNKFERLCLYGLVFLFFPWFDFICSFFKPKNSWARRDLAIDSH
;
A
#
# COMPACT_ATOMS: atom_id res chain seq x y z
N MET A 1 15.67 35.08 15.65
CA MET A 1 15.54 33.81 16.41
C MET A 1 14.44 32.92 15.85
N ALA A 2 13.19 33.39 15.80
CA ALA A 2 12.06 32.61 15.26
C ALA A 2 12.26 32.12 13.81
N SER A 3 12.80 32.97 12.93
CA SER A 3 13.10 32.58 11.54
C SER A 3 14.12 31.45 11.42
N GLN A 4 15.20 31.50 12.20
CA GLN A 4 16.22 30.45 12.25
C GLN A 4 15.64 29.11 12.73
N PHE A 5 14.75 29.14 13.74
CA PHE A 5 14.06 27.94 14.21
C PHE A 5 13.13 27.36 13.14
N ALA A 6 12.36 28.21 12.44
CA ALA A 6 11.48 27.79 11.35
C ALA A 6 12.26 27.15 10.19
N SER A 7 13.39 27.73 9.76
CA SER A 7 14.22 27.17 8.69
C SER A 7 14.81 25.80 9.06
N ASN A 8 15.36 25.66 10.27
CA ASN A 8 15.88 24.38 10.76
C ASN A 8 14.77 23.34 10.89
N SER A 9 13.60 23.72 11.40
CA SER A 9 12.45 22.81 11.58
C SER A 9 11.92 22.31 10.24
N LEU A 10 11.81 23.19 9.23
CA LEU A 10 11.40 22.81 7.87
C LEU A 10 12.39 21.84 7.22
N LEU A 11 13.70 22.07 7.39
CA LEU A 11 14.73 21.17 6.87
C LEU A 11 14.65 19.79 7.54
N VAL A 12 14.50 19.75 8.87
CA VAL A 12 14.32 18.51 9.62
C VAL A 12 13.06 17.77 9.16
N LEU A 13 11.92 18.46 9.06
CA LEU A 13 10.68 17.88 8.56
C LEU A 13 10.82 17.34 7.13
N GLY A 14 11.50 18.09 6.26
CA GLY A 14 11.80 17.64 4.90
C GLY A 14 12.67 16.38 4.87
N ALA A 15 13.70 16.32 5.71
CA ALA A 15 14.57 15.14 5.82
C ALA A 15 13.80 13.90 6.32
N TYR A 16 13.01 14.03 7.40
CA TYR A 16 12.15 12.94 7.87
C TYR A 16 11.07 12.56 6.85
N GLY A 17 10.53 13.55 6.13
CA GLY A 17 9.56 13.32 5.05
C GLY A 17 10.16 12.50 3.91
N ILE A 18 11.38 12.80 3.48
CA ILE A 18 12.09 12.04 2.45
C ILE A 18 12.40 10.63 2.94
N ILE A 19 12.91 10.47 4.16
CA ILE A 19 13.22 9.15 4.72
C ILE A 19 11.94 8.32 4.86
N GLY A 20 10.86 8.92 5.37
CA GLY A 20 9.55 8.28 5.49
C GLY A 20 8.97 7.91 4.12
N PHE A 21 9.10 8.78 3.13
CA PHE A 21 8.67 8.50 1.75
C PHE A 21 9.47 7.36 1.13
N LEU A 22 10.80 7.38 1.26
CA LEU A 22 11.65 6.29 0.81
C LEU A 22 11.26 4.98 1.50
N TYR A 23 10.99 5.01 2.80
CA TYR A 23 10.55 3.83 3.54
C TYR A 23 9.21 3.28 3.04
N LEU A 24 8.23 4.16 2.83
CA LEU A 24 6.88 3.78 2.39
C LEU A 24 6.81 3.38 0.91
N VAL A 25 7.71 3.86 0.05
CA VAL A 25 7.66 3.57 -1.41
C VAL A 25 8.72 2.55 -1.81
N VAL A 26 9.98 2.75 -1.38
CA VAL A 26 11.11 1.93 -1.84
C VAL A 26 11.05 0.52 -1.26
N ILE A 27 10.72 0.36 0.03
CA ILE A 27 10.64 -0.99 0.62
C ILE A 27 9.60 -1.85 -0.08
N PRO A 28 8.34 -1.41 -0.26
CA PRO A 28 7.37 -2.24 -0.96
C PRO A 28 7.67 -2.42 -2.45
N LEU A 29 8.25 -1.43 -3.15
CA LEU A 29 8.73 -1.64 -4.52
C LEU A 29 9.79 -2.73 -4.57
N PHE A 30 10.79 -2.64 -3.70
CA PHE A 30 11.86 -3.64 -3.60
C PHE A 30 11.29 -5.03 -3.32
N LEU A 31 10.33 -5.10 -2.39
CA LEU A 31 9.65 -6.34 -2.04
C LEU A 31 8.87 -6.92 -3.22
N TYR A 32 8.17 -6.08 -3.99
CA TYR A 32 7.46 -6.47 -5.20
C TYR A 32 8.42 -7.01 -6.27
N PHE A 33 9.54 -6.32 -6.52
CA PHE A 33 10.56 -6.79 -7.46
C PHE A 33 11.17 -8.13 -7.05
N TRP A 34 11.52 -8.28 -5.78
CA TRP A 34 12.05 -9.53 -5.24
C TRP A 34 11.04 -10.67 -5.37
N MET A 35 9.78 -10.39 -5.04
CA MET A 35 8.68 -11.35 -5.15
C MET A 35 8.46 -11.79 -6.60
N ASN A 36 8.57 -10.89 -7.57
CA ASN A 36 8.42 -11.20 -8.99
C ASN A 36 9.49 -12.21 -9.49
N ILE A 37 10.73 -12.09 -9.02
CA ILE A 37 11.83 -12.99 -9.40
C ILE A 37 11.67 -14.37 -8.75
N ARG A 38 11.22 -14.41 -7.49
CA ARG A 38 11.19 -15.65 -6.69
C ARG A 38 9.85 -16.39 -6.74
N TRP A 39 8.81 -15.83 -7.37
CA TRP A 39 7.43 -16.33 -7.29
C TRP A 39 7.28 -17.84 -7.59
N ASN A 40 8.02 -18.34 -8.58
CA ASN A 40 7.96 -19.74 -9.02
C ASN A 40 8.56 -20.74 -8.01
N PHE A 41 9.43 -20.28 -7.12
CA PHE A 41 10.11 -21.11 -6.12
C PHE A 41 9.56 -20.93 -4.70
N MET A 42 8.57 -20.05 -4.52
CA MET A 42 8.11 -19.67 -3.18
C MET A 42 7.06 -20.61 -2.58
N ASN A 43 7.35 -21.04 -1.35
CA ASN A 43 6.46 -21.80 -0.49
C ASN A 43 5.30 -20.95 0.06
N LYS A 44 4.27 -21.61 0.60
CA LYS A 44 3.08 -20.96 1.19
C LYS A 44 3.44 -19.92 2.27
N PHE A 45 4.42 -20.21 3.13
CA PHE A 45 4.84 -19.32 4.21
C PHE A 45 5.45 -18.02 3.70
N GLU A 46 6.29 -18.08 2.67
CA GLU A 46 6.90 -16.89 2.06
C GLU A 46 5.81 -15.96 1.50
N ARG A 47 4.79 -16.52 0.84
CA ARG A 47 3.66 -15.75 0.31
C ARG A 47 2.87 -15.07 1.43
N LEU A 48 2.61 -15.77 2.53
CA LEU A 48 1.89 -15.20 3.67
C LEU A 48 2.68 -14.06 4.34
N CYS A 49 3.99 -14.25 4.56
CA CYS A 49 4.85 -13.20 5.11
C CYS A 49 4.90 -11.98 4.19
N LEU A 50 5.03 -12.19 2.88
CA LEU A 50 5.07 -11.10 1.89
C LEU A 50 3.77 -10.29 1.85
N TYR A 51 2.63 -10.96 1.83
CA TYR A 51 1.35 -10.26 1.89
C TYR A 51 1.17 -9.50 3.21
N GLY A 52 1.50 -10.11 4.34
CA GLY A 52 1.48 -9.43 5.64
C GLY A 52 2.40 -8.21 5.70
N LEU A 53 3.57 -8.29 5.07
CA LEU A 53 4.54 -7.20 5.04
C LEU A 53 4.05 -6.02 4.17
N VAL A 54 3.42 -6.29 3.02
CA VAL A 54 2.77 -5.24 2.22
C VAL A 54 1.65 -4.54 3.00
N PHE A 55 0.87 -5.29 3.81
CA PHE A 55 -0.15 -4.72 4.69
C PHE A 55 0.44 -3.84 5.80
N LEU A 56 1.58 -4.21 6.39
CA LEU A 56 2.26 -3.40 7.41
C LEU A 56 2.73 -2.04 6.86
N PHE A 57 3.15 -1.99 5.59
CA PHE A 57 3.61 -0.76 4.94
C PHE A 57 2.49 0.11 4.37
N PHE A 58 1.37 -0.50 3.92
CA PHE A 58 0.25 0.22 3.32
C PHE A 58 -1.10 -0.16 3.91
N PRO A 59 -1.36 0.18 5.19
CA PRO A 59 -2.66 -0.08 5.80
C PRO A 59 -3.81 0.69 5.09
N TRP A 60 -3.48 1.73 4.32
CA TRP A 60 -4.47 2.59 3.65
C TRP A 60 -5.07 2.00 2.37
N PHE A 61 -4.39 1.06 1.70
CA PHE A 61 -4.86 0.56 0.40
C PHE A 61 -6.18 -0.22 0.52
N ASP A 62 -6.33 -1.01 1.58
CA ASP A 62 -7.55 -1.77 1.84
C ASP A 62 -8.76 -0.85 2.09
N PHE A 63 -8.51 0.31 2.71
CA PHE A 63 -9.53 1.32 2.93
C PHE A 63 -10.09 1.86 1.60
N ILE A 64 -9.24 2.22 0.64
CA ILE A 64 -9.68 2.77 -0.66
C ILE A 64 -10.53 1.74 -1.44
N CYS A 65 -10.11 0.48 -1.45
CA CYS A 65 -10.84 -0.62 -2.09
C CYS A 65 -12.24 -0.84 -1.50
N SER A 66 -12.38 -0.68 -0.19
CA SER A 66 -13.68 -0.81 0.50
C SER A 66 -14.60 0.38 0.18
N PHE A 67 -14.07 1.60 0.18
CA PHE A 67 -14.87 2.81 0.01
C PHE A 67 -15.29 3.10 -1.44
N PHE A 68 -14.48 2.74 -2.44
CA PHE A 68 -14.77 3.09 -3.84
C PHE A 68 -15.74 2.13 -4.56
N LYS A 69 -16.29 1.12 -3.90
CA LYS A 69 -17.24 0.21 -4.56
C LYS A 69 -18.61 0.86 -4.72
N PRO A 70 -19.11 1.05 -5.96
CA PRO A 70 -20.47 1.53 -6.17
C PRO A 70 -21.47 0.50 -5.65
N LYS A 71 -22.41 0.97 -4.82
CA LYS A 71 -23.44 0.18 -4.12
C LYS A 71 -24.30 -0.67 -5.08
N ASN A 72 -24.43 -0.29 -6.35
CA ASN A 72 -25.25 -0.96 -7.35
C ASN A 72 -24.52 -2.07 -8.14
N SER A 73 -23.27 -2.40 -7.80
CA SER A 73 -22.52 -3.45 -8.50
C SER A 73 -23.09 -4.87 -8.30
N TRP A 74 -23.68 -5.16 -7.14
CA TRP A 74 -24.32 -6.45 -6.85
C TRP A 74 -25.66 -6.60 -7.58
N ALA A 75 -26.44 -5.53 -7.64
CA ALA A 75 -27.75 -5.52 -8.29
C ALA A 75 -27.69 -5.91 -9.78
N ARG A 76 -26.58 -5.66 -10.49
CA ARG A 76 -26.43 -6.07 -11.90
C ARG A 76 -26.17 -7.57 -12.06
N ARG A 77 -25.54 -8.22 -11.09
CA ARG A 77 -25.30 -9.68 -11.14
C ARG A 77 -26.55 -10.46 -10.74
N ASP A 78 -27.31 -9.95 -9.78
CA ASP A 78 -28.54 -10.59 -9.34
C ASP A 78 -29.57 -10.65 -10.48
N LEU A 79 -29.64 -9.62 -11.33
CA LEU A 79 -30.50 -9.60 -12.52
C LEU A 79 -30.10 -10.60 -13.63
N ALA A 80 -28.83 -11.01 -13.69
CA ALA A 80 -28.36 -11.97 -14.69
C ALA A 80 -28.60 -13.43 -14.27
N ILE A 81 -28.81 -13.67 -12.97
CA ILE A 81 -29.15 -15.01 -12.44
C ILE A 81 -30.64 -15.30 -12.65
N ASP A 82 -31.49 -14.28 -12.66
CA ASP A 82 -32.96 -14.42 -12.83
C ASP A 82 -33.41 -14.61 -14.30
N SER A 83 -32.49 -14.71 -15.26
CA SER A 83 -32.85 -14.92 -16.67
C SER A 83 -32.76 -16.38 -17.15
N HIS A 84 -32.62 -17.35 -16.25
CA HIS A 84 -32.50 -18.78 -16.55
C HIS A 84 -33.58 -19.59 -15.81
#